data_AF-A0A964HDI8-F1
#
_entry.id   AF-A0A964HDI8-F1
#
_cell.length_a   1.000
_cell.length_b   1.000
_cell.length_c   1.000
_cell.angle_alpha   90.00
_cell.angle_beta   90.00
_cell.angle_gamma   90.00
#
_symmetry.space_group_name_H-M   'P 1'
#
loop_
_entity.id
_entity.type
_entity.pdbx_description
1 polymer ?
#
loop_
_entity_poly.entity_id
_entity_poly.type
_entity_poly.pdbx_seq_one_letter_code
_entity_poly.pdbx_strand_id
1 'polypeptide(L)'
;MKRLLLIPLVLLLTACTVETASLLISGPQLAVTLERAKPYFWSTGWELRLVLRNDPECQRRHLLKPVSAEVFKIEVYSPARGALIFRQSKRWYVGSLKTCDLQAYDNPPDAPGDLIGTFQVKGGEFRFVDDPEFLAKTGRSGAPADAKPAAK
;
A
#
# COMPACT_ATOMS: atom_id res chain seq x y z
N MET A 1 7.05 -48.07 -0.65
CA MET A 1 5.87 -47.20 -0.42
C MET A 1 6.08 -46.03 0.57
N LYS A 2 7.24 -45.92 1.24
CA LYS A 2 7.51 -44.86 2.25
C LYS A 2 7.95 -43.49 1.69
N ARG A 3 8.23 -43.40 0.38
CA ARG A 3 8.66 -42.16 -0.30
C ARG A 3 7.51 -41.30 -0.83
N LEU A 4 6.28 -41.82 -0.89
CA LEU A 4 5.12 -41.07 -1.39
C LEU A 4 4.50 -40.10 -0.37
N LEU A 5 4.83 -40.24 0.92
CA LEU A 5 4.33 -39.39 2.01
C LEU A 5 5.07 -38.04 2.14
N LEU A 6 6.18 -37.84 1.41
CA LEU A 6 6.95 -36.60 1.45
C LEU A 6 6.41 -35.52 0.51
N ILE A 7 5.64 -35.90 -0.51
CA ILE A 7 5.10 -34.99 -1.54
C ILE A 7 4.01 -34.04 -0.99
N PRO A 8 3.02 -34.47 -0.17
CA PRO A 8 2.03 -33.54 0.36
C PRO A 8 2.63 -32.57 1.40
N LEU A 9 3.74 -32.93 2.05
CA LEU A 9 4.40 -32.06 3.03
C LEU A 9 5.09 -30.85 2.37
N VAL A 10 5.63 -31.01 1.16
CA VAL A 10 6.28 -29.94 0.41
C VAL A 10 5.27 -28.92 -0.14
N LEU A 11 4.06 -29.35 -0.49
CA LEU A 11 2.99 -28.47 -0.99
C LEU A 11 2.40 -27.56 0.10
N LEU A 12 2.55 -27.91 1.38
CA LEU A 12 2.08 -27.10 2.51
C LEU A 12 2.99 -25.90 2.82
N LEU A 13 4.18 -25.81 2.22
CA LEU A 13 5.18 -24.77 2.49
C LEU A 13 5.08 -23.54 1.57
N THR A 14 4.20 -23.52 0.56
CA THR A 14 4.19 -22.47 -0.49
C THR A 14 3.04 -21.48 -0.41
N ALA A 15 2.25 -21.44 0.67
CA ALA A 15 1.16 -20.47 0.83
C ALA A 15 1.69 -19.08 1.25
N CYS A 16 2.32 -18.37 0.32
CA CYS A 16 2.64 -16.95 0.45
C CYS A 16 1.42 -16.13 0.02
N THR A 17 0.91 -15.25 0.90
CA THR A 17 -0.22 -14.38 0.57
C THR A 17 0.29 -12.98 0.26
N VAL A 18 0.01 -12.50 -0.94
CA VAL A 18 0.36 -11.15 -1.38
C VAL A 18 -0.90 -10.42 -1.80
N GLU A 19 -1.08 -9.23 -1.27
CA GLU A 19 -2.20 -8.35 -1.59
C GLU A 19 -1.68 -6.97 -1.96
N THR A 20 -2.34 -6.31 -2.91
CA THR A 20 -1.92 -5.01 -3.40
C THR A 20 -3.10 -4.06 -3.48
N ALA A 21 -2.86 -2.79 -3.20
CA ALA A 21 -3.83 -1.72 -3.31
C ALA A 21 -3.16 -0.53 -3.98
N SER A 22 -3.85 0.15 -4.89
CA SER A 22 -3.30 1.27 -5.65
C SER A 22 -4.13 2.53 -5.49
N LEU A 23 -3.43 3.66 -5.47
CA LEU A 23 -3.93 5.03 -5.56
C LEU A 23 -3.46 5.60 -6.91
N LEU A 24 -4.40 5.98 -7.76
CA LEU A 24 -4.14 6.65 -9.03
C LEU A 24 -4.26 8.17 -8.81
N ILE A 25 -3.17 8.92 -9.01
CA ILE A 25 -3.19 10.38 -8.83
C ILE A 25 -3.61 11.07 -10.14
N SER A 26 -3.02 10.63 -11.25
CA SER A 26 -3.29 11.19 -12.58
C SER A 26 -3.19 10.09 -13.63
N GLY A 27 -4.10 9.11 -13.54
CA GLY A 27 -4.11 7.94 -14.42
C GLY A 27 -3.10 6.86 -14.00
N PRO A 28 -2.88 5.85 -14.86
CA PRO A 28 -2.01 4.71 -14.54
C PRO A 28 -0.51 5.05 -14.50
N GLN A 29 -0.08 6.14 -15.14
CA GLN A 29 1.33 6.55 -15.18
C GLN A 29 1.79 7.14 -13.85
N LEU A 30 0.91 7.89 -13.17
CA LEU A 30 1.20 8.53 -11.89
C LEU A 30 0.40 7.86 -10.78
N ALA A 31 1.01 6.85 -10.15
CA ALA A 31 0.34 5.96 -9.22
C ALA A 31 1.21 5.64 -8.00
N VAL A 32 0.54 5.31 -6.91
CA VAL A 32 1.15 4.75 -5.70
C VAL A 32 0.50 3.42 -5.40
N THR A 33 1.30 2.36 -5.31
CA THR A 33 0.82 1.03 -4.95
C THR A 33 1.41 0.62 -3.62
N LEU A 34 0.57 0.15 -2.71
CA LEU A 34 0.98 -0.47 -1.47
C LEU A 34 0.77 -1.98 -1.60
N GLU A 35 1.86 -2.73 -1.43
CA GLU A 35 1.86 -4.19 -1.41
C GLU A 35 2.03 -4.64 0.04
N ARG A 36 1.23 -5.62 0.47
CA ARG A 36 1.45 -6.36 1.71
C ARG A 36 1.66 -7.83 1.40
N ALA A 37 2.72 -8.41 1.96
CA ALA A 37 3.04 -9.82 1.79
C ALA A 37 3.22 -10.48 3.14
N LYS A 38 2.66 -11.68 3.29
CA LYS A 38 2.94 -12.58 4.41
C LYS A 38 3.78 -13.74 3.85
N PRO A 39 5.08 -13.81 4.15
CA PRO A 39 5.99 -14.75 3.49
C PRO A 39 5.64 -16.21 3.79
N TYR A 40 5.09 -16.47 4.98
CA TYR A 40 4.65 -17.79 5.41
C TYR A 40 3.33 -17.71 6.16
N PHE A 41 2.48 -18.75 6.09
CA PHE A 41 1.19 -18.76 6.80
C PHE A 41 1.32 -18.61 8.33
N TRP A 42 2.46 -19.03 8.92
CA TRP A 42 2.76 -18.88 10.35
C TRP A 42 3.39 -17.51 10.71
N SER A 43 3.60 -16.62 9.75
CA SER A 43 4.15 -15.29 10.03
C SER A 43 3.10 -14.45 10.77
N THR A 44 3.51 -13.86 11.89
CA THR A 44 2.67 -13.01 12.74
C THR A 44 2.54 -11.57 12.24
N GLY A 45 3.19 -11.24 11.12
CA GLY A 45 3.15 -9.89 10.54
C GLY A 45 3.24 -9.88 9.03
N TRP A 46 2.99 -8.70 8.49
CA TRP A 46 3.01 -8.37 7.07
C TRP A 46 4.24 -7.52 6.75
N GLU A 47 4.95 -7.91 5.71
CA GLU A 47 5.93 -7.07 5.04
C GLU A 47 5.19 -6.09 4.13
N LEU A 48 5.55 -4.80 4.23
CA LEU A 48 4.91 -3.75 3.47
C LEU A 48 5.91 -3.16 2.47
N ARG A 49 5.50 -3.06 1.20
CA ARG A 49 6.28 -2.41 0.15
C ARG A 49 5.44 -1.30 -0.48
N LEU A 50 5.98 -0.08 -0.47
CA LEU A 50 5.38 1.06 -1.13
C LEU A 50 6.07 1.27 -2.48
N VAL A 51 5.29 1.28 -3.55
CA VAL A 51 5.77 1.50 -4.91
C VAL A 51 5.30 2.89 -5.35
N LEU A 52 6.25 3.79 -5.54
CA LEU A 52 6.01 5.09 -6.14
C LEU A 52 6.28 4.96 -7.65
N ARG A 53 5.34 5.40 -8.48
CA ARG A 53 5.41 5.32 -9.94
C ARG A 53 5.03 6.65 -10.56
N ASN A 54 5.88 7.09 -11.48
CA ASN A 54 5.67 8.21 -12.39
C ASN A 54 6.31 7.83 -13.74
N ASP A 55 5.60 7.03 -14.54
CA ASP A 55 6.13 6.53 -15.81
C ASP A 55 6.17 7.66 -16.87
N PRO A 56 7.26 7.79 -17.66
CA PRO A 56 8.48 6.97 -17.69
C PRO A 56 9.62 7.48 -16.77
N GLU A 57 9.40 8.58 -16.04
CA GLU A 57 10.43 9.29 -15.27
C GLU A 57 11.06 8.42 -14.18
N CYS A 58 10.23 7.73 -13.37
CA CYS A 58 10.73 6.87 -12.30
C CYS A 58 9.71 5.82 -11.85
N GLN A 59 10.22 4.70 -11.35
CA GLN A 59 9.45 3.74 -10.56
C GLN A 59 10.37 3.12 -9.50
N ARG A 60 9.98 3.19 -8.23
CA ARG A 60 10.79 2.64 -7.13
C ARG A 60 9.94 1.97 -6.06
N ARG A 61 10.42 0.80 -5.61
CA ARG A 61 9.83 0.02 -4.51
C ARG A 61 10.62 0.31 -3.23
N HIS A 62 9.92 0.63 -2.15
CA HIS A 62 10.46 0.95 -0.84
C HIS A 62 9.91 0.00 0.21
N LEU A 63 10.77 -0.52 1.07
CA LEU A 63 10.34 -1.35 2.19
C LEU A 63 9.89 -0.44 3.34
N LEU A 64 8.64 -0.59 3.79
CA LEU A 64 8.16 0.09 4.99
C LEU A 64 8.38 -0.78 6.23
N LYS A 65 8.18 -0.19 7.41
CA LYS A 65 8.21 -0.97 8.64
C LYS A 65 7.12 -2.05 8.59
N PRO A 66 7.42 -3.33 8.91
CA PRO A 66 6.40 -4.37 8.93
C PRO A 66 5.36 -4.10 10.01
N VAL A 67 4.17 -4.65 9.82
CA VAL A 67 3.03 -4.53 10.74
C VAL A 67 2.60 -5.90 11.23
N SER A 68 2.40 -6.07 12.53
CA SER A 68 1.89 -7.32 13.09
C SER A 68 0.36 -7.45 12.99
N ALA A 69 -0.33 -6.34 12.78
CA ALA A 69 -1.79 -6.32 12.72
C ALA A 69 -2.30 -6.82 11.36
N GLU A 70 -3.31 -7.69 11.39
CA GLU A 70 -4.04 -8.14 10.19
C GLU A 70 -4.83 -7.00 9.53
N VAL A 71 -5.36 -6.11 10.36
CA VAL A 71 -5.99 -4.86 9.95
C VAL A 71 -5.07 -3.72 10.33
N PHE A 72 -4.56 -3.02 9.32
CA PHE A 72 -3.82 -1.78 9.48
C PHE A 72 -4.32 -0.74 8.49
N LYS A 73 -4.00 0.52 8.77
CA LYS A 73 -4.34 1.66 7.93
C LYS A 73 -3.07 2.43 7.58
N ILE A 74 -2.95 2.83 6.31
CA ILE A 74 -1.97 3.82 5.88
C ILE A 74 -2.73 4.98 5.27
N GLU A 75 -2.71 6.12 5.95
CA GLU A 75 -3.36 7.36 5.52
C GLU A 75 -2.43 8.06 4.52
N VAL A 76 -2.99 8.63 3.45
CA VAL A 76 -2.25 9.33 2.40
C VAL A 76 -2.70 10.78 2.33
N TYR A 77 -1.77 11.70 2.47
CA TYR A 77 -2.01 13.13 2.44
C TYR A 77 -1.32 13.78 1.23
N SER A 78 -1.97 14.81 0.68
CA SER A 78 -1.45 15.63 -0.43
C SER A 78 -1.01 17.00 0.10
N PRO A 79 0.28 17.23 0.35
CA PRO A 79 0.79 18.58 0.42
C PRO A 79 0.72 19.22 -0.97
N ALA A 80 0.39 20.51 -1.06
CA ALA A 80 0.14 21.25 -2.31
C ALA A 80 1.29 21.25 -3.37
N ARG A 81 2.42 20.58 -3.13
CA ARG A 81 3.65 20.64 -3.94
C ARG A 81 4.04 19.34 -4.67
N GLY A 82 3.12 18.38 -4.84
CA GLY A 82 3.38 17.15 -5.61
C GLY A 82 4.28 16.13 -4.91
N ALA A 83 4.44 16.26 -3.60
CA ALA A 83 4.86 15.17 -2.73
C ALA A 83 3.62 14.50 -2.15
N LEU A 84 3.78 13.29 -1.61
CA LEU A 84 2.74 12.59 -0.85
C LEU A 84 3.28 12.25 0.53
N ILE A 85 2.41 12.33 1.53
CA ILE A 85 2.77 12.00 2.91
C ILE A 85 1.97 10.77 3.31
N PHE A 86 2.66 9.74 3.76
CA PHE A 86 2.08 8.48 4.21
C PHE A 86 2.20 8.40 5.72
N ARG A 87 1.09 8.12 6.41
CA ARG A 87 1.10 7.90 7.85
C ARG A 87 0.78 6.45 8.15
N GLN A 88 1.71 5.80 8.84
CA GLN A 88 1.58 4.44 9.34
C GLN A 88 1.59 4.49 10.87
N SER A 89 0.40 4.60 11.48
CA SER A 89 0.25 4.78 12.93
C SER A 89 1.02 6.01 13.43
N LYS A 90 2.16 5.81 14.12
CA LYS A 90 3.04 6.88 14.64
C LYS A 90 4.16 7.28 13.68
N ARG A 91 4.38 6.52 12.60
CA ARG A 91 5.46 6.76 11.63
C ARG A 91 4.95 7.55 10.44
N TRP A 92 5.79 8.44 9.95
CA TRP A 92 5.51 9.28 8.79
C TRP A 92 6.50 8.98 7.69
N TYR A 93 6.05 9.01 6.45
CA TYR A 93 6.89 8.89 5.28
C TYR A 93 6.55 9.99 4.29
N VAL A 94 7.56 10.61 3.70
CA VAL A 94 7.40 11.62 2.66
C VAL A 94 7.91 11.03 1.35
N GLY A 95 7.02 10.87 0.38
CA GLY A 95 7.30 10.36 -0.95
C GLY A 95 7.32 11.47 -1.99
N SER A 96 8.33 11.47 -2.84
CA SER A 96 8.40 12.36 -4.02
C SER A 96 7.95 11.59 -5.25
N LEU A 97 6.90 12.05 -5.95
CA LEU A 97 6.51 11.45 -7.23
C LEU A 97 7.44 11.84 -8.38
N LYS A 98 8.25 12.90 -8.22
CA LYS A 98 9.21 13.34 -9.25
C LYS A 98 10.45 12.45 -9.31
N THR A 99 10.95 12.03 -8.15
CA THR A 99 12.18 11.22 -8.04
C THR A 99 11.93 9.80 -7.55
N CYS A 100 10.68 9.47 -7.19
CA CYS A 100 10.27 8.21 -6.59
C CYS A 100 11.06 7.87 -5.32
N ASP A 101 11.55 8.87 -4.59
CA ASP A 101 12.22 8.69 -3.30
C ASP A 101 11.22 8.66 -2.15
N LEU A 102 11.62 8.01 -1.06
CA LEU A 102 10.84 7.92 0.17
C LEU A 102 11.75 8.19 1.37
N GLN A 103 11.33 9.10 2.24
CA GLN A 103 12.03 9.45 3.48
C GLN A 103 11.14 9.16 4.67
N ALA A 104 11.68 8.52 5.70
CA ALA A 104 10.97 8.21 6.94
C ALA A 104 11.23 9.26 8.01
N TYR A 105 10.19 9.60 8.77
CA TYR A 105 10.19 10.58 9.85
C TYR A 105 9.47 10.00 11.07
N ASP A 106 10.02 10.26 12.26
CA ASP A 106 9.39 9.84 13.52
C ASP A 106 8.34 10.86 14.01
N ASN A 107 8.47 12.13 13.60
CA ASN A 107 7.54 13.21 13.93
C ASN A 107 6.64 13.56 12.74
N PRO A 108 5.42 14.08 13.00
CA PRO A 108 4.56 14.58 11.94
C PRO A 108 5.24 15.74 11.18
N PRO A 109 5.18 15.77 9.84
CA PRO A 109 5.56 16.95 9.08
C PRO A 109 4.67 18.15 9.44
N ASP A 110 5.22 19.37 9.46
CA ASP A 110 4.53 20.59 9.92
C ASP A 110 3.20 20.87 9.20
N ALA A 111 3.10 20.46 7.93
CA ALA A 111 1.89 20.62 7.12
C ALA A 111 1.66 19.37 6.26
N PRO A 112 0.91 18.37 6.77
CA PRO A 112 0.66 17.14 6.01
C PRO A 112 -0.23 17.38 4.77
N GLY A 113 -1.05 18.44 4.78
CA GLY A 113 -2.00 18.75 3.71
C GLY A 113 -3.33 18.03 3.87
N ASP A 114 -4.10 17.95 2.79
CA ASP A 114 -5.41 17.30 2.78
C ASP A 114 -5.27 15.77 2.78
N LEU A 115 -6.11 15.08 3.55
CA LEU A 115 -6.21 13.62 3.52
C LEU A 115 -6.88 13.20 2.20
N ILE A 116 -6.15 12.49 1.34
CA ILE A 116 -6.68 11.98 0.06
C ILE A 116 -7.52 10.73 0.30
N GLY A 117 -7.06 9.88 1.23
CA GLY A 117 -7.68 8.58 1.49
C GLY A 117 -6.76 7.67 2.29
N THR A 118 -7.17 6.41 2.40
CA THR A 118 -6.53 5.43 3.27
C THR A 118 -6.43 4.07 2.59
N PHE A 119 -5.24 3.46 2.61
CA PHE A 119 -5.07 2.04 2.35
C PHE A 119 -5.52 1.24 3.57
N GLN A 120 -6.54 0.40 3.40
CA GLN A 120 -7.09 -0.39 4.49
C GLN A 120 -7.80 -1.65 3.98
N VAL A 121 -8.03 -2.59 4.90
CA VAL A 121 -8.93 -3.71 4.64
C VAL A 121 -10.38 -3.24 4.79
N LYS A 122 -11.17 -3.31 3.73
CA LYS A 122 -12.60 -2.96 3.74
C LYS A 122 -13.40 -4.07 3.08
N GLY A 123 -14.28 -4.71 3.86
CA GLY A 123 -15.06 -5.86 3.38
C GLY A 123 -14.22 -7.13 3.18
N GLY A 124 -13.09 -7.27 3.89
CA GLY A 124 -12.18 -8.41 3.76
C GLY A 124 -11.15 -8.29 2.64
N GLU A 125 -11.16 -7.20 1.88
CA GLU A 125 -10.22 -6.92 0.80
C GLU A 125 -9.32 -5.73 1.11
N PHE A 126 -8.04 -5.84 0.81
CA PHE A 126 -7.09 -4.74 0.94
C PHE A 126 -7.18 -3.79 -0.25
N ARG A 127 -7.62 -2.55 0.00
CA ARG A 127 -7.86 -1.56 -1.07
C ARG A 127 -7.60 -0.14 -0.60
N PHE A 128 -7.47 0.76 -1.57
CA PHE A 128 -7.49 2.19 -1.30
C PHE A 128 -8.94 2.67 -1.15
N VAL A 129 -9.20 3.49 -0.14
CA VAL A 129 -10.51 4.10 0.10
C VAL A 129 -10.31 5.59 0.15
N ASP A 130 -10.94 6.31 -0.77
CA ASP A 130 -10.88 7.76 -0.82
C ASP A 130 -11.49 8.40 0.45
N ASP A 131 -10.96 9.55 0.80
CA ASP A 131 -11.54 10.42 1.80
C ASP A 131 -12.76 11.17 1.22
N PRO A 132 -13.93 11.11 1.86
CA PRO A 132 -15.14 11.73 1.32
C PRO A 132 -15.05 13.25 1.24
N GLU A 133 -14.31 13.91 2.13
CA GLU A 133 -14.16 15.37 2.09
C GLU A 133 -13.27 15.77 0.91
N PHE A 134 -12.17 15.06 0.68
CA PHE A 134 -11.30 15.29 -0.47
C PHE A 134 -12.01 15.03 -1.79
N LEU A 135 -12.77 13.93 -1.89
CA LEU A 135 -13.62 13.63 -3.04
C LEU A 135 -14.62 14.75 -3.31
N ALA A 136 -15.32 15.22 -2.28
CA ALA A 136 -16.31 16.28 -2.42
C ALA A 136 -15.69 17.61 -2.87
N LYS A 137 -14.50 17.94 -2.37
CA LYS A 137 -13.78 19.18 -2.71
C LYS A 137 -13.21 19.17 -4.12
N THR A 138 -12.67 18.03 -4.57
CA THR A 138 -11.89 17.96 -5.82
C THR A 138 -12.60 17.26 -6.97
N GLY A 139 -13.63 16.46 -6.68
CA GLY A 139 -14.28 15.56 -7.63
C GLY A 139 -13.38 14.44 -8.14
N ARG A 140 -12.18 14.25 -7.58
CA ARG A 140 -11.20 13.26 -8.04
C ARG A 140 -11.12 12.08 -7.08
N SER A 141 -11.51 10.90 -7.56
CA SER A 141 -11.22 9.63 -6.89
C SER A 141 -9.83 9.13 -7.26
N GLY A 142 -9.10 8.72 -6.24
CA GLY A 142 -7.83 8.02 -6.37
C GLY A 142 -7.98 6.50 -6.38
N ALA A 143 -9.15 5.97 -6.04
CA ALA A 143 -9.44 4.54 -6.15
C ALA A 143 -9.51 4.10 -7.63
N PRO A 144 -8.94 2.94 -8.01
CA PRO A 144 -9.10 2.38 -9.34
C PRO A 144 -10.57 2.06 -9.64
N ALA A 145 -11.04 2.41 -10.84
CA ALA A 145 -12.42 2.15 -11.27
C ALA A 145 -12.80 0.65 -11.30
N ASP A 146 -11.80 -0.22 -11.48
CA ASP A 146 -11.98 -1.67 -11.68
C ASP A 146 -11.29 -2.52 -10.61
N ALA A 147 -11.28 -2.10 -9.34
CA ALA A 147 -10.84 -2.96 -8.24
C ALA A 147 -11.78 -4.17 -8.09
N LYS A 148 -11.61 -5.16 -8.99
CA LYS A 148 -12.33 -6.43 -9.01
C LYS A 148 -11.78 -7.28 -7.87
N PRO A 149 -12.63 -7.93 -7.06
CA PRO A 149 -12.18 -8.69 -5.91
C PRO A 149 -11.16 -9.73 -6.32
N ALA A 150 -9.97 -9.72 -5.69
CA ALA A 150 -9.07 -10.86 -5.74
C ALA A 150 -9.80 -12.06 -5.11
N ALA A 151 -10.34 -12.94 -5.96
CA ALA A 151 -11.04 -14.14 -5.52
C ALA A 151 -10.07 -15.06 -4.77
N LYS A 152 -10.50 -15.51 -3.59
CA LYS A 152 -9.84 -16.51 -2.75
C LYS A 152 -9.69 -17.86 -3.44
#